data_AF-A0A7G2ILM8-F1
#
_entry.id   AF-A0A7G2ILM8-F1
#
_cell.length_a   1.000
_cell.length_b   1.000
_cell.length_c   1.000
_cell.angle_alpha   90.00
_cell.angle_beta   90.00
_cell.angle_gamma   90.00
#
_symmetry.space_group_name_H-M   'P 1'
#
loop_
_entity.id
_entity.type
_entity.pdbx_description
1 polymer ?
#
loop_
_entity_poly.entity_id
_entity_poly.type
_entity_poly.pdbx_seq_one_letter_code
_entity_poly.pdbx_strand_id
1 'polypeptide(L)'
;MWGTWWVWDARLTSELVLLFLYVGAIALWHAFDDRRLAGRAAGILVLIGVVNLPIIHYSVEWWNTLHQGSTRMQQSIDPAMRTPLRLAIVGYLLLFVTLALMRMRNLILMMEKRRPWVSELILKRGRQ
;
A
#
# COMPACT_ATOMS: atom_id res chain seq x y z
N MET A 1 12.47 -15.60 20.89
CA MET A 1 13.60 -15.38 19.95
C MET A 1 14.17 -13.99 20.19
N TRP A 2 15.40 -13.84 20.70
CA TRP A 2 16.05 -12.52 20.89
C TRP A 2 17.61 -12.60 20.88
N GLY A 3 18.20 -13.52 20.10
CA GLY A 3 19.65 -13.78 20.13
C GLY A 3 20.50 -13.02 19.08
N THR A 4 19.86 -12.37 18.10
CA THR A 4 20.52 -11.70 16.97
C THR A 4 19.71 -10.48 16.54
N TRP A 5 20.36 -9.34 16.30
CA TRP A 5 19.71 -8.06 15.94
C TRP A 5 19.32 -7.96 14.46
N TRP A 6 19.97 -8.73 13.58
CA TRP A 6 19.63 -8.86 12.17
C TRP A 6 20.06 -10.22 11.63
N VAL A 7 19.29 -10.75 10.68
CA VAL A 7 19.62 -11.97 9.92
C VAL A 7 19.25 -11.71 8.47
N TRP A 8 20.13 -12.09 7.55
CA TRP A 8 19.91 -11.98 6.10
C TRP A 8 19.03 -13.11 5.55
N ASP A 9 17.94 -13.44 6.24
CA ASP A 9 16.99 -14.44 5.75
C ASP A 9 16.06 -13.85 4.67
N ALA A 10 15.38 -14.73 3.92
CA ALA A 10 14.53 -14.31 2.81
C ALA A 10 13.38 -13.40 3.25
N ARG A 11 12.86 -13.59 4.48
CA ARG A 11 11.76 -12.81 5.04
C ARG A 11 12.20 -11.38 5.35
N LEU A 12 13.20 -11.20 6.23
CA LEU A 12 13.65 -9.88 6.64
C LEU A 12 14.30 -9.11 5.49
N THR A 13 15.02 -9.82 4.61
CA THR A 13 15.64 -9.17 3.44
C THR A 13 14.60 -8.67 2.45
N SER A 14 13.53 -9.44 2.18
CA SER A 14 12.46 -8.98 1.29
C SER A 14 11.61 -7.84 1.88
N GLU A 15 11.44 -7.82 3.21
CA GLU A 15 10.86 -6.67 3.93
C GLU A 15 11.76 -5.42 3.86
N LEU A 16 13.08 -5.56 3.96
CA LEU A 16 14.03 -4.46 3.76
C LEU A 16 13.98 -3.93 2.32
N VAL A 17 13.89 -4.81 1.33
CA VAL A 17 13.67 -4.42 -0.07
C VAL A 17 12.35 -3.65 -0.22
N LEU A 18 11.28 -4.09 0.44
CA LEU A 18 10.00 -3.37 0.47
C LEU A 18 10.16 -1.96 1.06
N LEU A 19 10.92 -1.81 2.15
CA LEU A 19 11.21 -0.51 2.75
C LEU A 19 11.88 0.43 1.74
N PHE A 20 12.89 -0.05 1.01
CA PHE A 20 13.55 0.75 -0.02
C PHE A 20 12.63 1.07 -1.20
N LEU A 21 11.73 0.16 -1.59
CA LEU A 21 10.72 0.44 -2.61
C LEU A 21 9.76 1.56 -2.17
N TYR A 22 9.33 1.56 -0.91
CA TYR A 22 8.50 2.64 -0.35
C TYR A 22 9.23 3.99 -0.36
N VAL A 23 10.45 4.04 0.20
CA VAL A 23 11.25 5.26 0.24
C VAL A 23 11.55 5.74 -1.18
N GLY A 24 11.91 4.82 -2.09
CA GLY A 24 12.16 5.11 -3.49
C GLY A 24 10.92 5.70 -4.18
N ALA A 25 9.73 5.14 -3.99
CA ALA A 25 8.51 5.66 -4.59
C ALA A 25 8.15 7.05 -4.08
N ILE A 26 8.31 7.31 -2.77
CA ILE A 26 8.08 8.62 -2.17
C ILE A 26 9.11 9.63 -2.69
N ALA A 27 10.39 9.26 -2.71
CA ALA A 27 11.46 10.12 -3.20
C ALA A 27 11.22 10.49 -4.67
N LEU A 28 10.87 9.52 -5.52
CA LEU A 28 10.63 9.73 -6.94
C LEU A 28 9.41 10.63 -7.20
N TRP A 29 8.37 10.54 -6.36
CA TRP A 29 7.24 11.45 -6.42
C TRP A 29 7.60 12.91 -6.10
N HIS A 30 8.60 13.13 -5.24
CA HIS A 30 9.03 14.48 -4.82
C HIS A 30 10.22 15.02 -5.64
N ALA A 31 10.91 14.17 -6.39
CA ALA A 31 12.08 14.55 -7.18
C ALA A 31 11.75 15.37 -8.44
N PHE A 32 10.50 15.35 -8.90
CA PHE A 32 10.08 16.05 -10.12
C PHE A 32 9.01 17.10 -9.84
N ASP A 33 9.15 18.27 -10.47
CA ASP A 33 8.13 19.33 -10.45
C ASP A 33 6.90 18.96 -11.28
N ASP A 34 7.11 18.29 -12.42
CA ASP A 34 6.02 17.76 -13.24
C ASP A 34 5.41 16.52 -12.58
N ARG A 35 4.22 16.72 -12.00
CA ARG A 35 3.44 15.68 -11.33
C ARG A 35 3.07 14.50 -12.23
N ARG A 36 2.92 14.71 -13.54
CA ARG A 36 2.58 13.65 -14.48
C ARG A 36 3.78 12.74 -14.72
N LEU A 37 4.97 13.32 -14.86
CA LEU A 37 6.21 12.58 -14.98
C LEU A 37 6.56 11.87 -13.67
N ALA A 38 6.43 12.56 -12.53
CA ALA A 38 6.62 12.00 -11.20
C ALA A 38 5.74 10.76 -10.97
N GLY A 39 4.44 10.87 -11.31
CA GLY A 39 3.49 9.77 -11.19
C GLY A 39 3.81 8.58 -12.08
N ARG A 40 4.28 8.81 -13.31
CA ARG A 40 4.68 7.73 -14.22
C ARG A 40 5.91 7.00 -13.69
N ALA A 41 6.93 7.73 -13.26
CA ALA A 41 8.16 7.16 -12.72
C ALA A 41 7.89 6.36 -11.44
N ALA A 42 7.16 6.95 -10.48
CA ALA A 42 6.77 6.26 -9.24
C ALA A 42 5.87 5.05 -9.53
N GLY A 43 4.95 5.15 -10.49
CA GLY A 43 4.09 4.04 -10.89
C GLY A 43 4.86 2.85 -11.45
N ILE A 44 5.88 3.09 -12.28
CA ILE A 44 6.75 2.01 -12.81
C ILE A 44 7.49 1.31 -11.67
N LEU A 45 8.07 2.07 -10.74
CA LEU A 45 8.77 1.50 -9.60
C LEU A 45 7.83 0.64 -8.73
N VAL A 46 6.62 1.13 -8.46
CA VAL A 46 5.61 0.37 -7.70
C VAL A 46 5.21 -0.91 -8.43
N LEU A 47 4.99 -0.87 -9.75
CA LEU A 47 4.65 -2.06 -10.54
C LEU A 47 5.75 -3.13 -10.47
N ILE A 48 7.01 -2.72 -10.55
CA ILE A 48 8.15 -3.65 -10.34
C ILE A 48 8.14 -4.18 -8.91
N GLY A 49 7.89 -3.30 -7.93
CA GLY A 49 7.80 -3.66 -6.52
C GLY A 49 6.69 -4.66 -6.17
N VAL A 50 5.62 -4.75 -6.97
CA VAL A 50 4.56 -5.77 -6.77
C VAL A 50 5.13 -7.19 -6.85
N VAL A 51 6.20 -7.41 -7.63
CA VAL A 51 6.87 -8.72 -7.71
C VAL A 51 7.49 -9.13 -6.37
N ASN A 52 7.80 -8.18 -5.49
CA ASN A 52 8.32 -8.47 -4.15
C ASN A 52 7.25 -9.04 -3.20
N LEU A 53 5.95 -8.73 -3.40
CA LEU A 53 4.87 -9.24 -2.54
C LEU A 53 4.79 -10.78 -2.46
N PRO A 54 4.77 -11.53 -3.59
CA PRO A 54 4.76 -12.98 -3.52
C PRO A 54 6.04 -13.53 -2.88
N ILE A 55 7.20 -12.88 -3.09
CA ILE A 55 8.46 -13.28 -2.45
C ILE A 55 8.34 -13.16 -0.93
N ILE A 56 7.83 -12.04 -0.41
CA ILE A 56 7.61 -11.85 1.03
C ILE A 56 6.64 -12.90 1.57
N HIS A 57 5.49 -13.09 0.91
CA HIS A 57 4.45 -14.01 1.38
C HIS A 57 4.95 -15.45 1.46
N TYR A 58 5.55 -15.94 0.38
CA TYR A 58 6.04 -17.31 0.30
C TYR A 58 7.44 -17.50 0.90
N SER A 59 8.12 -16.43 1.35
CA SER A 59 9.42 -16.52 2.02
C SER A 59 9.42 -17.49 3.21
N VAL A 60 8.26 -17.63 3.86
CA VAL A 60 8.05 -18.50 5.02
C VAL A 60 7.92 -19.99 4.63
N GLU A 61 7.48 -20.28 3.41
CA GLU A 61 7.26 -21.63 2.91
C GLU A 61 8.46 -22.14 2.09
N TRP A 62 9.09 -21.24 1.33
CA TRP A 62 10.21 -21.57 0.45
C TRP A 62 11.56 -21.69 1.18
N TRP A 63 11.73 -20.97 2.29
CA TRP A 63 12.98 -20.99 3.06
C TRP A 63 12.78 -21.44 4.50
N ASN A 64 13.67 -22.31 4.97
CA ASN A 64 13.80 -22.59 6.40
C ASN A 64 14.39 -21.35 7.09
N THR A 65 13.56 -20.62 7.82
CA THR A 65 13.96 -19.43 8.58
C THR A 65 14.02 -19.76 10.07
N LEU A 66 14.78 -18.96 10.83
CA LEU A 66 14.80 -19.06 12.31
C LEU A 66 13.42 -18.78 12.90
N HIS A 67 12.59 -18.04 12.16
CA HIS A 67 11.27 -17.63 12.54
C HIS A 67 10.28 -18.80 12.42
N GLN A 68 9.26 -18.78 13.27
CA GLN A 68 8.17 -19.76 13.20
C GLN A 68 7.60 -19.80 11.76
N GLY A 69 7.36 -21.03 11.28
CA GLY A 69 6.77 -21.29 9.98
C GLY A 69 5.31 -20.82 9.87
N SER A 70 4.75 -20.93 8.67
CA SER A 70 3.40 -20.48 8.37
C SER A 70 2.37 -21.28 9.16
N THR A 71 1.64 -20.59 10.04
CA THR A 71 0.48 -21.14 10.73
C THR A 71 -0.72 -21.06 9.78
N ARG A 72 -1.30 -22.20 9.37
CA ARG A 72 -2.47 -22.23 8.46
C ARG A 72 -3.62 -21.38 9.05
N MET A 73 -3.90 -20.24 8.42
CA MET A 73 -4.74 -19.16 8.95
C MET A 73 -6.16 -19.58 9.39
N GLN A 74 -6.74 -20.64 8.84
CA GLN A 74 -8.12 -21.00 9.19
C GLN A 74 -8.27 -22.06 10.28
N GLN A 75 -7.29 -22.94 10.49
CA GLN A 75 -7.41 -24.00 11.51
C GLN A 75 -6.84 -23.60 12.87
N SER A 76 -6.09 -22.49 12.91
CA SER A 76 -5.32 -22.08 14.08
C SER A 76 -5.97 -20.91 14.83
N ILE A 77 -7.00 -20.28 14.24
CA ILE A 77 -7.76 -19.18 14.84
C ILE A 77 -9.02 -19.74 15.49
N ASP A 78 -9.21 -19.38 16.76
CA ASP A 78 -10.38 -19.73 17.55
C ASP A 78 -11.69 -19.35 16.82
N PRO A 79 -12.68 -20.25 16.73
CA PRO A 79 -13.96 -19.97 16.08
C PRO A 79 -14.63 -18.67 16.53
N ALA A 80 -14.52 -18.31 17.81
CA ALA A 80 -15.09 -17.08 18.36
C ALA A 80 -14.45 -15.81 17.79
N MET A 81 -13.18 -15.88 17.36
CA MET A 81 -12.43 -14.74 16.82
C MET A 81 -12.61 -14.54 15.31
N ARG A 82 -13.12 -15.55 14.58
CA ARG A 82 -13.22 -15.51 13.10
C ARG A 82 -14.19 -14.45 12.59
N THR A 83 -15.30 -14.25 13.29
CA THR A 83 -16.31 -13.26 12.88
C THR A 83 -15.84 -11.83 13.14
N PRO A 84 -15.34 -11.47 14.34
CA PRO A 84 -14.70 -10.17 14.57
C PRO A 84 -13.59 -9.86 13.57
N LEU A 85 -12.72 -10.84 13.27
CA LEU A 85 -11.63 -10.67 12.31
C LEU A 85 -12.14 -10.31 10.90
N ARG A 86 -13.15 -11.04 10.39
CA ARG A 86 -13.74 -10.77 9.07
C ARG A 86 -14.41 -9.40 9.01
N LEU A 87 -15.13 -9.02 10.07
CA LEU A 87 -15.75 -7.70 10.16
C LEU A 87 -14.69 -6.59 10.16
N ALA A 88 -13.60 -6.77 10.90
CA ALA A 88 -12.48 -5.83 10.90
C ALA A 88 -11.84 -5.71 9.51
N ILE A 89 -11.55 -6.83 8.84
CA ILE A 89 -10.98 -6.83 7.49
C ILE A 89 -11.88 -6.05 6.52
N VAL A 90 -13.19 -6.34 6.51
CA VAL A 90 -14.14 -5.64 5.64
C VAL A 90 -14.24 -4.17 6.01
N GLY A 91 -14.32 -3.83 7.30
CA GLY A 91 -14.37 -2.45 7.78
C GLY A 91 -13.14 -1.64 7.35
N TYR A 92 -11.94 -2.19 7.52
CA TYR A 92 -10.71 -1.55 7.09
C TYR A 92 -10.59 -1.45 5.56
N LEU A 93 -11.08 -2.45 4.82
CA LEU A 93 -11.12 -2.39 3.36
C LEU A 93 -12.03 -1.26 2.88
N LEU A 94 -13.24 -1.16 3.44
CA LEU A 94 -14.18 -0.09 3.12
C LEU A 94 -13.59 1.28 3.46
N LEU A 95 -13.00 1.42 4.65
CA LEU A 95 -12.31 2.65 5.05
C LEU A 95 -11.21 3.03 4.06
N PHE A 96 -10.36 2.07 3.68
CA PHE A 96 -9.29 2.28 2.70
C PHE A 96 -9.86 2.75 1.35
N VAL A 97 -10.88 2.08 0.83
CA VAL A 97 -11.52 2.43 -0.45
C VAL A 97 -12.12 3.83 -0.37
N THR A 98 -12.84 4.16 0.70
CA THR A 98 -13.42 5.49 0.90
C THR A 98 -12.33 6.57 0.89
N LEU A 99 -11.26 6.40 1.66
CA LEU A 99 -10.16 7.36 1.72
C LEU A 99 -9.43 7.48 0.37
N ALA A 100 -9.22 6.36 -0.33
CA ALA A 100 -8.61 6.34 -1.65
C ALA A 100 -9.45 7.12 -2.67
N LEU A 101 -10.77 6.89 -2.72
CA LEU A 101 -11.68 7.61 -3.61
C LEU A 101 -11.76 9.10 -3.28
N MET A 102 -11.81 9.46 -2.00
CA MET A 102 -11.76 10.87 -1.56
C MET A 102 -10.46 11.55 -2.01
N ARG A 103 -9.31 10.87 -1.86
CA ARG A 103 -8.01 11.37 -2.31
C ARG A 103 -7.97 11.50 -3.83
N MET A 104 -8.42 10.49 -4.58
CA MET A 104 -8.47 10.53 -6.04
C MET A 104 -9.32 11.70 -6.54
N ARG A 105 -10.50 11.92 -5.94
CA ARG A 105 -11.35 13.07 -6.25
C ARG A 105 -10.61 14.39 -6.06
N ASN A 106 -9.91 14.56 -4.93
CA ASN A 106 -9.15 15.76 -4.64
C ASN A 106 -8.00 15.95 -5.64
N LEU A 107 -7.30 14.87 -6.02
CA LEU A 107 -6.22 14.92 -7.00
C LEU A 107 -6.72 15.35 -8.38
N ILE A 108 -7.85 14.79 -8.84
CA ILE A 108 -8.46 15.19 -10.13
C ILE A 108 -8.80 16.69 -10.11
N LEU A 109 -9.44 17.18 -9.04
CA LEU A 109 -9.77 18.60 -8.91
C LEU A 109 -8.52 19.50 -8.90
N MET A 110 -7.44 19.07 -8.25
CA MET A 110 -6.17 19.81 -8.25
C MET A 110 -5.51 19.83 -9.63
N MET A 111 -5.51 18.70 -10.35
CA MET A 111 -4.93 18.58 -11.69
C MET A 111 -5.74 19.35 -12.74
N GLU A 112 -7.07 19.36 -12.61
CA GLU A 112 -7.99 19.97 -13.57
C GLU A 112 -8.47 21.37 -13.16
N LYS A 113 -7.86 22.00 -12.16
CA LYS A 113 -8.26 23.32 -11.63
C LYS A 113 -8.46 24.41 -12.71
N ARG A 114 -7.74 24.31 -13.84
CA ARG A 114 -7.83 25.25 -14.97
C ARG A 114 -8.90 24.91 -16.01
N ARG A 115 -9.62 23.80 -15.88
CA ARG A 115 -10.66 23.38 -16.83
C ARG A 115 -12.00 24.08 -16.50
N PRO A 116 -12.81 24.43 -17.52
CA PRO A 116 -14.05 25.17 -17.33
C PRO A 116 -15.04 24.50 -16.36
N TRP A 117 -15.15 23.16 -16.42
CA TRP A 117 -16.07 22.40 -15.59
C TRP A 117 -15.77 22.50 -14.08
N VAL A 118 -14.50 22.67 -13.69
CA VAL A 118 -14.12 22.85 -12.28
C VAL A 118 -14.56 24.23 -11.78
N SER A 119 -14.37 25.26 -12.60
CA SER A 119 -14.82 26.62 -12.29
C SER A 119 -16.34 26.67 -12.13
N GLU A 120 -17.09 26.02 -13.02
CA GLU A 120 -18.55 25.90 -12.93
C GLU A 120 -18.99 25.16 -11.66
N LEU A 121 -18.30 24.07 -11.30
CA LEU A 121 -18.58 23.30 -10.09
C LEU A 121 -18.38 24.15 -8.81
N ILE A 122 -17.31 24.94 -8.76
CA ILE A 122 -17.04 25.86 -7.64
C ILE A 122 -18.13 26.94 -7.55
N LEU A 123 -18.48 27.57 -8.67
CA LEU A 123 -19.51 28.61 -8.73
C LEU A 123 -20.89 28.07 -8.33
N LYS A 124 -21.23 26.83 -8.72
CA LYS A 124 -22.49 26.18 -8.35
C LYS A 124 -22.56 25.86 -6.86
N ARG A 125 -21.43 25.48 -6.25
CA ARG A 125 -21.33 25.18 -4.82
C ARG A 125 -21.36 26.42 -3.92
N GLY A 126 -20.90 27.57 -4.40
CA GLY A 126 -20.95 28.84 -3.66
C GLY A 126 -22.31 29.54 -3.66
N ARG A 127 -23.30 29.03 -4.41
CA ARG A 127 -24.69 29.55 -4.45
C ARG A 127 -25.66 28.75 -3.57
N GLN A 128 -25.21 27.67 -2.94
CA GLN A 128 -25.96 26.91 -1.94
C GLN A 128 -25.40 27.21 -0.56
#